data_AF-A0AAD1TDZ2-F1
#
_entry.id   AF-A0AAD1TDZ2-F1
#
_cell.length_a   1.000
_cell.length_b   1.000
_cell.length_c   1.000
_cell.angle_alpha   90.00
_cell.angle_beta   90.00
_cell.angle_gamma   90.00
#
_symmetry.space_group_name_H-M   'P 1'
#
loop_
_entity.id
_entity.type
_entity.pdbx_description
1 polymer ?
#
loop_
_entity_poly.entity_id
_entity_poly.type
_entity_poly.pdbx_seq_one_letter_code
_entity_poly.pdbx_strand_id
1 'polypeptide(L)'
;MFKFLKVNESKAISCHLRVDQNSPVLLEDPLLVSIGKKYKKTPAHVALRYQIQRGVIVISKSYNPERIKDNIKVFDFELSTEDMKAIDGLNRNLRYLEMPVYVYLVLWWKNTND
;
A
#
# COMPACT_ATOMS: atom_id res chain seq x y z
N MET A 1 4.14 4.29 -15.12
CA MET A 1 3.83 4.52 -16.55
C MET A 1 2.39 4.08 -16.79
N PHE A 2 1.52 5.03 -17.13
CA PHE A 2 0.06 4.85 -17.23
C PHE A 2 -0.34 4.44 -18.65
N LYS A 3 -1.27 3.48 -18.80
CA LYS A 3 -1.96 3.20 -20.06
C LYS A 3 -3.43 2.88 -19.79
N PHE A 4 -4.29 3.43 -20.65
CA PHE A 4 -5.73 3.69 -20.53
C PHE A 4 -6.65 2.49 -20.25
N LEU A 5 -7.82 2.76 -19.68
CA LEU A 5 -9.02 1.93 -19.80
C LEU A 5 -10.09 2.70 -20.59
N LYS A 6 -10.60 2.08 -21.66
CA LYS A 6 -11.89 2.44 -22.25
C LYS A 6 -12.90 1.45 -21.67
N VAL A 7 -13.72 1.90 -20.72
CA VAL A 7 -14.92 1.19 -20.27
C VAL A 7 -16.00 2.25 -20.11
N ASN A 8 -17.11 2.03 -20.82
CA ASN A 8 -18.25 2.92 -20.95
C ASN A 8 -18.84 3.35 -19.60
N GLU A 9 -19.23 4.63 -19.55
CA GLU A 9 -20.42 5.16 -18.88
C GLU A 9 -20.70 4.77 -17.43
N SER A 10 -19.69 4.82 -16.58
CA SER A 10 -19.90 5.15 -15.16
C SER A 10 -18.73 6.02 -14.75
N LYS A 11 -19.00 7.28 -14.40
CA LYS A 11 -17.98 8.26 -13.96
C LYS A 11 -17.35 7.78 -12.64
N ALA A 12 -16.42 6.83 -12.72
CA ALA A 12 -15.49 6.55 -11.65
C ALA A 12 -14.58 7.77 -11.53
N ILE A 13 -14.79 8.59 -10.51
CA ILE A 13 -13.83 9.62 -10.12
C ILE A 13 -12.59 8.87 -9.63
N SER A 14 -11.66 8.56 -10.53
CA SER A 14 -10.35 8.03 -10.19
C SER A 14 -9.58 9.14 -9.50
N CYS A 15 -9.61 9.16 -8.17
CA CYS A 15 -8.73 10.00 -7.38
C CYS A 15 -7.31 9.46 -7.57
N HIS A 16 -6.56 10.06 -8.49
CA HIS A 16 -5.13 9.84 -8.64
C HIS A 16 -4.44 10.54 -7.47
N LEU A 17 -4.41 9.88 -6.32
CA LEU A 17 -3.60 10.26 -5.18
C LEU A 17 -2.14 10.32 -5.65
N ARG A 18 -1.62 11.54 -5.83
CA ARG A 18 -0.22 11.76 -6.20
C ARG A 18 0.61 11.68 -4.93
N VAL A 19 1.43 10.64 -4.84
CA VAL A 19 2.52 10.59 -3.85
C VAL A 19 3.61 11.56 -4.31
N ASP A 20 4.17 12.34 -3.39
CA ASP A 20 5.30 13.21 -3.68
C ASP A 20 6.50 12.39 -4.16
N GLN A 21 7.11 12.81 -5.28
CA GLN A 21 8.21 12.07 -5.91
C GLN A 21 9.51 12.13 -5.12
N ASN A 22 9.65 13.11 -4.22
CA ASN A 22 10.81 13.21 -3.32
C ASN A 22 10.66 12.33 -2.08
N SER A 23 9.50 11.72 -1.86
CA SER A 23 9.28 10.81 -0.74
C SER A 23 10.04 9.49 -0.93
N PRO A 24 10.63 8.93 0.14
CA PRO A 24 11.41 7.70 0.05
C PRO A 24 10.52 6.53 -0.39
N VAL A 25 11.06 5.65 -1.25
CA VAL A 25 10.36 4.44 -1.70
C VAL A 25 10.51 3.35 -0.65
N LEU A 26 9.42 3.02 0.05
CA LEU A 26 9.45 2.04 1.15
C LEU A 26 10.00 0.67 0.72
N LEU A 27 9.64 0.20 -0.48
CA LEU A 27 10.04 -1.13 -0.97
C LEU A 27 11.54 -1.26 -1.29
N GLU A 28 12.26 -0.15 -1.33
CA GLU A 28 13.71 -0.08 -1.54
C GLU A 28 14.47 0.02 -0.22
N ASP A 29 13.77 0.11 0.92
CA ASP A 29 14.42 0.20 2.22
C ASP A 29 15.30 -1.04 2.50
N PRO A 30 16.57 -0.85 2.87
CA PRO A 30 17.52 -1.96 3.01
C PRO A 30 17.08 -3.00 4.05
N LEU A 31 16.31 -2.60 5.07
CA LEU A 31 15.78 -3.53 6.07
C LEU A 31 14.72 -4.45 5.45
N LEU A 32 13.78 -3.92 4.66
CA LEU A 32 12.77 -4.74 3.99
C LEU A 32 13.39 -5.63 2.91
N VAL A 33 14.44 -5.15 2.22
CA VAL A 33 15.19 -5.95 1.26
C VAL A 33 15.94 -7.10 1.94
N SER A 34 16.58 -6.86 3.08
CA SER A 34 17.32 -7.90 3.81
C SER A 34 16.37 -8.97 4.37
N ILE A 35 15.24 -8.57 4.95
CA ILE A 35 14.20 -9.49 5.43
C ILE A 35 13.57 -10.26 4.24
N GLY A 36 13.31 -9.57 3.12
CA GLY A 36 12.82 -10.23 1.91
C GLY A 36 13.75 -11.35 1.44
N LYS A 37 15.07 -11.09 1.42
CA LYS A 37 16.08 -12.11 1.11
C LYS A 37 16.07 -13.28 2.10
N LYS A 38 15.98 -13.00 3.41
CA LYS A 38 15.90 -14.03 4.47
C LYS A 38 14.77 -15.02 4.24
N TYR A 39 13.59 -14.53 3.87
CA TYR A 39 12.40 -15.36 3.62
C TYR A 39 12.23 -15.82 2.16
N LYS A 40 13.15 -15.46 1.26
CA LYS A 40 13.02 -15.68 -0.19
C LYS A 40 11.71 -15.09 -0.76
N LYS A 41 11.32 -13.92 -0.28
CA LYS A 41 10.12 -13.17 -0.69
C LYS A 41 10.52 -11.76 -1.14
N THR A 42 9.60 -11.06 -1.81
CA THR A 42 9.82 -9.66 -2.20
C THR A 42 9.63 -8.73 -0.99
N PRO A 43 10.25 -7.53 -0.99
CA PRO A 43 9.99 -6.53 0.04
C PRO A 43 8.51 -6.18 0.20
N ALA A 44 7.75 -6.23 -0.91
CA ALA A 44 6.31 -6.01 -0.91
C ALA A 44 5.56 -7.10 -0.13
N HIS A 45 5.94 -8.37 -0.29
CA HIS A 45 5.35 -9.46 0.49
C HIS A 45 5.62 -9.32 1.98
N VAL A 46 6.84 -8.91 2.36
CA VAL A 46 7.21 -8.65 3.76
C VAL A 46 6.33 -7.54 4.34
N ALA A 47 6.19 -6.41 3.63
CA ALA A 47 5.37 -5.28 4.06
C ALA A 47 3.89 -5.67 4.25
N LEU A 48 3.32 -6.45 3.31
CA LEU A 48 1.95 -6.95 3.41
C LEU A 48 1.80 -7.91 4.60
N ARG A 49 2.72 -8.86 4.76
CA ARG A 49 2.67 -9.85 5.85
C ARG A 49 2.80 -9.20 7.22
N TYR A 50 3.67 -8.22 7.36
CA TYR A 50 3.83 -7.44 8.59
C TYR A 50 2.51 -6.80 9.05
N GLN A 51 1.78 -6.15 8.14
CA GLN A 51 0.48 -5.54 8.47
C GLN A 51 -0.57 -6.58 8.89
N ILE A 52 -0.61 -7.71 8.18
CA ILE A 52 -1.53 -8.82 8.51
C ILE A 52 -1.23 -9.39 9.90
N GLN A 53 0.04 -9.63 10.24
CA GLN A 53 0.44 -10.14 11.57
C GLN A 53 0.15 -9.14 12.70
N ARG A 54 0.08 -7.85 12.40
CA ARG A 54 -0.39 -6.82 13.35
C ARG A 54 -1.91 -6.79 13.53
N GLY A 55 -2.66 -7.60 12.80
CA GLY A 55 -4.12 -7.59 12.81
C GLY A 55 -4.74 -6.48 11.95
N VAL A 56 -3.98 -5.87 11.05
CA VAL A 56 -4.47 -4.84 10.12
C VAL A 56 -4.97 -5.51 8.85
N ILE A 57 -6.20 -5.18 8.43
CA ILE A 57 -6.76 -5.65 7.15
C ILE A 57 -6.10 -4.86 6.02
N VAL A 58 -5.45 -5.57 5.09
CA VAL A 58 -4.69 -4.98 3.98
C VAL A 58 -5.41 -5.18 2.65
N ILE A 59 -5.57 -4.09 1.89
CA ILE A 59 -6.10 -4.13 0.52
C ILE A 59 -4.98 -3.79 -0.44
N SER A 60 -4.51 -4.79 -1.21
CA SER A 60 -3.54 -4.56 -2.28
C SER A 60 -4.26 -4.33 -3.60
N LYS A 61 -4.07 -3.15 -4.20
CA LYS A 61 -4.61 -2.83 -5.52
C LYS A 61 -3.68 -3.37 -6.60
N SER A 62 -4.18 -4.25 -7.46
CA SER A 62 -3.48 -4.68 -8.68
C SER A 62 -4.49 -5.02 -9.78
N TYR A 63 -4.13 -4.74 -11.03
CA TYR A 63 -4.87 -5.15 -12.23
C TYR A 63 -4.15 -6.26 -13.00
N ASN A 64 -2.91 -6.56 -12.65
CA ASN A 64 -2.17 -7.66 -13.27
C ASN A 64 -2.53 -8.97 -12.55
N PRO A 65 -3.13 -9.96 -13.25
CA PRO A 65 -3.54 -11.23 -12.64
C PRO A 65 -2.39 -11.99 -11.97
N GLU A 66 -1.18 -11.94 -12.53
CA GLU A 66 -0.01 -12.62 -11.96
C GLU A 66 0.37 -11.99 -10.63
N ARG A 67 0.36 -10.65 -10.55
CA ARG A 67 0.63 -9.92 -9.29
C ARG A 67 -0.44 -10.15 -8.24
N ILE A 68 -1.71 -10.30 -8.65
CA ILE A 68 -2.79 -10.64 -7.72
C ILE A 68 -2.52 -12.01 -7.10
N LYS A 69 -2.17 -13.00 -7.93
CA LYS A 69 -1.80 -14.33 -7.45
C LYS A 69 -0.55 -14.30 -6.56
N ASP A 70 0.44 -13.49 -6.93
CA ASP A 70 1.69 -13.37 -6.17
C ASP A 70 1.46 -12.73 -4.79
N ASN A 71 0.67 -11.66 -4.72
CA ASN A 71 0.31 -10.99 -3.46
C ASN A 71 -0.40 -11.91 -2.46
N ILE A 72 -1.06 -12.98 -2.90
CA ILE A 72 -1.72 -13.95 -2.01
C ILE A 72 -0.68 -14.84 -1.30
N LYS A 73 0.52 -15.02 -1.86
CA LYS A 73 1.61 -15.82 -1.25
C LYS A 73 2.18 -15.23 0.04
N VAL A 74 1.64 -14.12 0.51
CA VAL A 74 1.91 -13.52 1.83
C VAL A 74 1.42 -14.38 2.98
N PHE A 75 0.49 -15.30 2.73
CA PHE A 75 0.00 -16.22 3.75
C PHE A 75 0.92 -17.44 3.96
N ASP A 76 1.85 -17.71 3.04
CA ASP A 76 2.70 -18.90 3.05
C ASP A 76 3.89 -18.83 4.03
N PHE A 77 4.09 -17.70 4.73
CA PHE A 77 5.22 -17.51 5.63
C PHE A 77 4.85 -16.60 6.80
N GLU A 78 5.68 -16.62 7.83
CA GLU A 78 5.50 -15.81 9.04
C GLU A 78 6.81 -15.10 9.41
N LEU A 79 6.71 -13.83 9.75
CA LEU A 79 7.81 -13.01 10.25
C LEU A 79 8.05 -13.35 11.71
N SER A 80 9.33 -13.49 12.09
CA SER A 80 9.69 -13.74 13.49
C SER A 80 9.45 -12.48 14.33
N THR A 81 9.34 -12.65 15.65
CA THR A 81 9.16 -11.54 16.59
C THR A 81 10.27 -10.50 16.47
N GLU A 82 11.50 -10.92 16.18
CA GLU A 82 12.66 -10.04 15.98
C GLU A 82 12.51 -9.20 14.71
N ASP A 83 12.09 -9.81 13.60
CA ASP A 83 11.89 -9.09 12.35
C ASP A 83 10.71 -8.12 12.44
N MET A 84 9.63 -8.52 13.13
CA MET A 84 8.49 -7.64 13.43
C MET A 84 8.95 -6.40 14.22
N LYS A 85 9.74 -6.59 15.29
CA LYS A 85 10.32 -5.49 16.08
C LYS A 85 11.26 -4.61 15.26
N ALA A 86 12.04 -5.19 14.35
CA ALA A 86 12.91 -4.42 13.47
C ALA A 86 12.10 -3.51 12.53
N ILE A 87 11.00 -4.01 11.97
CA ILE A 87 10.08 -3.23 11.12
C ILE A 87 9.32 -2.17 11.93
N ASP A 88 9.01 -2.41 13.20
CA ASP A 88 8.43 -1.38 14.07
C ASP A 88 9.35 -0.15 14.22
N GLY A 89 10.67 -0.38 14.24
CA GLY A 89 11.69 0.68 14.29
C GLY A 89 11.80 1.53 13.01
N LEU A 90 11.12 1.15 11.93
CA LEU A 90 11.14 1.85 10.63
C LEU A 90 10.23 3.09 10.60
N ASN A 91 9.44 3.35 11.66
CA ASN A 91 8.54 4.50 11.71
C ASN A 91 9.30 5.84 11.66
N ARG A 92 9.05 6.64 10.62
CA ARG A 92 9.63 7.98 10.42
C ARG A 92 8.61 9.12 10.54
N ASN A 93 7.40 8.85 11.02
CA ASN A 93 6.27 9.80 11.03
C ASN A 93 5.97 10.40 9.65
N LEU A 94 6.31 9.69 8.57
CA LEU A 94 6.12 10.12 7.19
C LEU A 94 4.71 9.75 6.72
N ARG A 95 4.05 10.68 6.01
CA ARG A 95 2.74 10.46 5.39
C ARG A 95 2.85 10.63 3.88
N TYR A 96 2.56 9.57 3.13
CA TYR A 96 2.60 9.60 1.67
C TYR A 96 1.41 10.36 1.06
N LEU A 97 0.30 10.41 1.79
CA LEU A 97 -0.92 11.08 1.36
C LEU A 97 -1.22 12.20 2.33
N GLU A 98 -1.07 13.42 1.86
CA GLU A 98 -1.70 14.56 2.51
C GLU A 98 -3.17 14.56 2.09
N MET A 99 -4.06 14.37 3.06
CA MET A 99 -5.49 14.56 2.87
C MET A 99 -5.81 16.01 3.27
N PRO A 100 -5.96 16.95 2.30
CA PRO A 100 -6.39 18.29 2.65
C PRO A 100 -7.81 18.25 3.21
N VAL A 101 -8.01 18.89 4.37
CA VAL A 101 -9.27 18.91 5.13
C VAL A 101 -10.47 19.34 4.27
N TYR A 102 -10.24 20.17 3.26
CA TYR A 102 -11.27 20.64 2.32
C TYR A 102 -11.97 19.53 1.51
N VAL A 103 -11.34 18.37 1.32
CA VAL A 103 -11.97 17.23 0.61
C VAL A 103 -13.20 16.71 1.38
N TYR A 104 -13.16 16.75 2.72
CA TYR A 104 -14.32 16.35 3.53
C TYR A 104 -15.47 17.34 3.38
N LEU A 105 -15.21 18.64 3.35
CA LEU A 105 -16.24 19.68 3.15
C LEU A 105 -16.92 19.55 1.78
N VAL A 106 -16.16 19.31 0.71
CA VAL A 106 -16.72 19.16 -0.64
C VAL A 106 -17.50 17.85 -0.80
N LEU A 107 -16.99 16.74 -0.26
CA LEU A 107 -17.70 15.46 -0.30
C LEU A 107 -18.95 15.47 0.58
N TRP A 108 -18.88 16.07 1.78
CA TRP A 108 -20.03 16.22 2.66
C TRP A 108 -21.08 17.15 2.04
N TRP A 109 -20.69 18.31 1.51
CA TRP A 109 -21.61 19.25 0.86
C TRP A 109 -22.30 18.64 -0.36
N LYS A 110 -21.61 17.83 -1.17
CA LYS A 110 -22.25 17.10 -2.29
C LYS A 110 -23.21 16.02 -1.83
N ASN A 111 -22.97 15.39 -0.68
CA ASN A 111 -23.80 14.29 -0.18
C ASN A 111 -24.99 14.77 0.67
N THR A 112 -25.03 16.05 1.06
CA THR A 112 -26.13 16.67 1.81
C THR A 112 -27.03 17.57 0.97
N ASN A 113 -26.60 17.95 -0.24
CA ASN A 113 -27.35 18.86 -1.13
C ASN A 113 -27.83 18.20 -2.43
N ASP A 114 -27.74 16.88 -2.53
CA ASP A 114 -28.46 16.04 -3.52
C ASP A 114 -29.54 15.22 -2.80
#